data_AF-A0A2E1MRP7-F1
#
_entry.id   AF-A0A2E1MRP7-F1
#
_cell.length_a   1.000
_cell.length_b   1.000
_cell.length_c   1.000
_cell.angle_alpha   90.00
_cell.angle_beta   90.00
_cell.angle_gamma   90.00
#
_symmetry.space_group_name_H-M   'P 1'
#
loop_
_entity.id
_entity.type
_entity.pdbx_description
1 polymer ?
#
loop_
_entity_poly.entity_id
_entity_poly.type
_entity_poly.pdbx_seq_one_letter_code
_entity_poly.pdbx_strand_id
1 'polypeptide(L)'
;MTGSVLKGMKDYNPLLIRLEVQIFSMYKNVPPWTELVDFLNKKKYMITDWKEIGKHNSRVPAEMDMVFIPNYRSSFGKDLIINNEKKFTSLMLIFGQLNLLKIIAQELGFKSKDTLLGLNDRYFY
;
A
#
# COMPACT_ATOMS: atom_id res chain seq x y z
N MET A 1 18.88 -7.99 -1.54
CA MET A 1 19.27 -7.50 -0.18
C MET A 1 18.31 -6.38 0.19
N THR A 2 17.16 -6.67 0.81
CA THR A 2 16.09 -5.68 1.07
C THR A 2 16.56 -4.51 1.92
N GLY A 3 16.08 -3.29 1.61
CA GLY A 3 16.40 -2.06 2.33
C GLY A 3 16.24 -2.24 3.85
N SER A 4 17.21 -1.73 4.62
CA SER A 4 17.37 -1.93 6.06
C SER A 4 16.10 -1.69 6.88
N VAL A 5 15.24 -0.76 6.44
CA VAL A 5 13.99 -0.39 7.11
C VAL A 5 12.94 -1.52 7.09
N LEU A 6 12.81 -2.27 5.99
CA LEU A 6 11.83 -3.36 5.90
C LEU A 6 12.25 -4.61 6.69
N LYS A 7 13.56 -4.81 6.87
CA LYS A 7 14.08 -5.81 7.81
C LYS A 7 13.79 -5.42 9.26
N GLY A 8 13.75 -4.12 9.56
CA GLY A 8 13.42 -3.56 10.87
C GLY A 8 11.97 -3.81 11.32
N MET A 9 11.07 -4.17 10.40
CA MET A 9 9.67 -4.48 10.75
C MET A 9 9.53 -5.70 11.67
N LYS A 10 10.50 -6.62 11.72
CA LYS A 10 10.41 -7.86 12.51
C LYS A 10 9.02 -8.52 12.33
N ASP A 11 8.28 -8.66 13.43
CA ASP A 11 6.93 -9.24 13.50
C ASP A 11 5.81 -8.18 13.42
N TYR A 12 6.15 -6.90 13.33
CA TYR A 12 5.18 -5.84 13.14
C TYR A 12 4.63 -5.86 11.71
N ASN A 13 3.30 -5.85 11.60
CA ASN A 13 2.56 -5.86 10.35
C ASN A 13 1.77 -4.55 10.19
N PRO A 14 2.33 -3.54 9.51
CA PRO A 14 1.64 -2.28 9.25
C PRO A 14 0.33 -2.48 8.47
N LEU A 15 -0.64 -1.59 8.69
CA LEU A 15 -1.90 -1.57 7.93
C LEU A 15 -1.78 -0.85 6.58
N LEU A 16 -0.71 -0.07 6.40
CA LEU A 16 -0.35 0.60 5.17
C LEU A 16 1.16 0.82 5.18
N ILE A 17 1.79 0.63 4.03
CA ILE A 17 3.20 0.88 3.80
C ILE A 17 3.29 1.80 2.60
N ARG A 18 3.85 3.00 2.77
CA ARG A 18 4.19 3.90 1.66
C ARG A 18 5.71 4.00 1.57
N LEU A 19 6.26 3.81 0.38
CA LEU A 19 7.69 3.84 0.14
C LEU A 19 7.98 4.65 -1.12
N GLU A 20 9.06 5.41 -1.08
CA GLU A 20 9.73 5.89 -2.27
C GLU A 20 10.62 4.76 -2.80
N VAL A 21 10.47 4.43 -4.07
CA VAL A 21 11.07 3.27 -4.72
C VAL A 21 11.78 3.72 -5.98
N GLN A 22 13.09 3.43 -6.04
CA GLN A 22 13.87 3.65 -7.24
C GLN A 22 13.65 2.48 -8.21
N ILE A 23 13.16 2.76 -9.42
CA ILE A 23 13.01 1.75 -10.48
C ILE A 23 14.39 1.31 -10.99
N PHE A 24 15.29 2.28 -11.13
CA PHE A 24 16.68 2.04 -11.45
C PHE A 24 17.51 2.26 -10.19
N SER A 25 18.19 1.22 -9.72
CA SER A 25 19.05 1.33 -8.53
C SER A 25 20.20 2.30 -8.80
N MET A 26 20.11 3.54 -8.28
CA MET A 26 21.14 4.56 -8.48
C MET A 26 22.33 4.39 -7.52
N TYR A 27 22.13 3.69 -6.41
CA TYR A 27 23.16 3.45 -5.39
C TYR A 27 23.67 2.00 -5.41
N LYS A 28 24.93 1.84 -5.04
CA LYS A 28 25.56 0.51 -4.92
C LYS A 28 24.80 -0.35 -3.89
N ASN A 29 24.55 -1.61 -4.25
CA ASN A 29 23.91 -2.63 -3.41
C ASN A 29 22.44 -2.37 -3.05
N VAL A 30 21.74 -1.49 -3.76
CA VAL A 30 20.28 -1.33 -3.61
C VAL A 30 19.57 -2.38 -4.46
N PRO A 31 18.70 -3.22 -3.87
CA PRO A 31 17.98 -4.25 -4.62
C PRO A 31 17.04 -3.60 -5.64
N PRO A 32 16.77 -4.27 -6.77
CA PRO A 32 15.79 -3.79 -7.74
C PRO A 32 14.40 -3.71 -7.10
N TRP A 33 13.58 -2.79 -7.59
CA TRP A 33 12.21 -2.60 -7.09
C TRP A 33 11.34 -3.86 -7.19
N THR A 34 11.60 -4.74 -8.17
CA THR A 34 10.89 -6.01 -8.32
C THR A 34 11.13 -6.97 -7.15
N GLU A 35 12.34 -6.98 -6.57
CA GLU A 35 12.64 -7.74 -5.34
C GLU A 35 11.85 -7.19 -4.14
N LEU A 36 11.67 -5.86 -4.06
CA LEU A 36 10.86 -5.24 -3.01
C LEU A 36 9.39 -5.67 -3.12
N VAL A 37 8.83 -5.63 -4.33
CA VAL A 37 7.44 -6.04 -4.58
C VAL A 37 7.24 -7.51 -4.26
N ASP A 38 8.14 -8.39 -4.72
CA ASP A 38 8.09 -9.82 -4.40
C ASP A 38 8.21 -10.08 -2.89
N PHE A 39 9.11 -9.38 -2.20
CA PHE A 39 9.25 -9.47 -0.75
C PHE A 39 7.96 -9.12 -0.01
N LEU A 40 7.32 -8.00 -0.36
CA LEU A 40 6.06 -7.57 0.27
C LEU A 40 4.90 -8.50 -0.09
N ASN A 41 4.84 -8.99 -1.33
CA ASN A 41 3.84 -9.98 -1.75
C ASN A 41 3.96 -11.29 -0.94
N LYS A 42 5.18 -11.79 -0.73
CA LYS A 42 5.44 -12.95 0.14
C LYS A 42 4.99 -12.72 1.58
N LYS A 43 5.10 -11.48 2.08
CA LYS A 43 4.55 -11.04 3.37
C LYS A 43 3.04 -10.78 3.36
N LYS A 44 2.32 -11.14 2.28
CA LYS A 44 0.87 -10.96 2.12
C LYS A 44 0.43 -9.50 2.10
N TYR A 45 1.26 -8.63 1.54
CA TYR A 45 0.88 -7.27 1.16
C TYR A 45 0.60 -7.20 -0.34
N MET A 46 -0.22 -6.24 -0.75
CA MET A 46 -0.51 -5.96 -2.16
C MET A 46 -0.31 -4.47 -2.45
N ILE A 47 0.15 -4.17 -3.67
CA ILE A 47 0.24 -2.79 -4.16
C ILE A 47 -1.17 -2.29 -4.47
N THR A 48 -1.45 -1.04 -4.09
CA THR A 48 -2.72 -0.37 -4.40
C THR A 48 -2.55 0.92 -5.17
N ASP A 49 -1.36 1.52 -5.09
CA ASP A 49 -1.04 2.75 -5.81
C ASP A 49 0.44 2.79 -6.18
N TRP A 50 0.72 3.41 -7.31
CA TRP A 50 2.06 3.89 -7.64
C TRP A 50 1.95 5.26 -8.33
N LYS A 51 2.84 6.17 -7.99
CA LYS A 51 2.90 7.50 -8.60
C LYS A 51 4.34 7.85 -8.94
N GLU A 52 4.58 8.31 -10.15
CA GLU A 52 5.89 8.80 -10.55
C GLU A 52 6.34 9.98 -9.70
N ILE A 53 7.65 10.04 -9.42
CA ILE A 53 8.29 11.16 -8.74
C ILE A 53 9.27 11.82 -9.70
N GLY A 54 9.14 13.15 -9.80
CA GLY A 54 10.08 13.99 -10.54
C GLY A 54 9.98 13.90 -12.07
N LYS A 55 10.61 14.86 -12.73
CA LYS A 55 10.74 14.88 -14.19
C LYS A 55 11.77 13.83 -14.62
N HIS A 56 11.49 13.13 -15.71
CA HIS A 56 12.35 12.10 -16.24
C HIS A 56 12.29 12.11 -17.77
N ASN A 57 13.40 11.76 -18.42
CA ASN A 57 13.52 11.79 -19.88
C ASN A 57 13.06 10.50 -20.56
N SER A 58 12.79 9.46 -19.78
CA SER A 58 12.31 8.17 -20.26
C SER A 58 10.78 8.11 -20.14
N ARG A 59 10.14 7.07 -20.68
CA ARG A 59 8.70 6.82 -20.44
C ARG A 59 8.43 6.14 -19.09
N VAL A 60 9.49 5.68 -18.43
CA VAL A 60 9.47 5.05 -17.11
C VAL A 60 10.08 6.03 -16.11
N PRO A 61 9.43 6.28 -14.96
CA PRO A 61 10.00 7.15 -13.96
C PRO A 61 11.24 6.52 -13.33
N ALA A 62 12.19 7.37 -12.94
CA ALA A 62 13.37 6.90 -12.23
C ALA A 62 13.02 6.46 -10.78
N GLU A 63 12.04 7.14 -10.20
CA GLU A 63 11.59 6.97 -8.82
C GLU A 63 10.06 7.03 -8.79
N MET A 64 9.46 6.28 -7.87
CA MET A 64 8.02 6.30 -7.67
C MET A 64 7.65 6.15 -6.20
N ASP A 65 6.57 6.79 -5.81
CA ASP A 65 5.87 6.50 -4.57
C ASP A 65 5.04 5.23 -4.79
N MET A 66 5.19 4.21 -3.95
CA MET A 66 4.35 3.02 -3.94
C MET A 66 3.60 2.91 -2.62
N VAL A 67 2.32 2.54 -2.70
CA VAL A 67 1.48 2.24 -1.53
C VAL A 67 1.09 0.77 -1.53
N PHE A 68 1.27 0.14 -0.37
CA PHE A 68 0.90 -1.25 -0.12
C PHE A 68 -0.04 -1.33 1.09
N ILE A 69 -0.96 -2.30 1.03
CA ILE A 69 -1.84 -2.66 2.14
C ILE A 69 -1.77 -4.17 2.40
N PRO A 70 -2.18 -4.67 3.57
CA PRO A 70 -2.41 -6.10 3.77
C PRO A 70 -3.36 -6.63 2.70
N ASN A 71 -3.02 -7.77 2.09
CA ASN A 71 -3.82 -8.36 1.03
C ASN A 71 -5.16 -8.84 1.60
N TYR A 72 -6.20 -8.04 1.41
CA TYR A 72 -7.57 -8.28 1.91
C TYR A 72 -8.23 -9.54 1.31
N ARG A 73 -7.61 -10.21 0.33
CA ARG A 73 -8.05 -11.51 -0.19
C ARG A 73 -7.43 -12.69 0.54
N SER A 74 -6.33 -12.49 1.27
CA SER A 74 -5.70 -13.50 2.12
C SER A 74 -6.30 -13.53 3.52
N SER A 75 -6.36 -14.69 4.18
CA SER A 75 -6.84 -14.79 5.58
C SER A 75 -6.08 -13.84 6.50
N PHE A 76 -4.74 -13.85 6.42
CA PHE A 76 -3.88 -12.93 7.16
C PHE A 76 -4.27 -11.45 7.00
N GLY A 77 -4.42 -10.98 5.76
CA GLY A 77 -4.74 -9.59 5.50
C GLY A 77 -6.16 -9.23 5.97
N LYS A 78 -7.13 -10.14 5.78
CA LYS A 78 -8.51 -9.97 6.30
C LYS A 78 -8.50 -9.79 7.81
N ASP A 79 -7.86 -10.71 8.54
CA ASP A 79 -7.83 -10.69 10.00
C ASP A 79 -7.16 -9.42 10.51
N LEU A 80 -6.02 -9.04 9.91
CA LEU A 80 -5.30 -7.83 10.29
C LEU A 80 -6.13 -6.56 10.08
N ILE A 81 -6.84 -6.46 8.94
CA ILE A 81 -7.70 -5.33 8.60
C ILE A 81 -8.91 -5.26 9.52
N ILE A 82 -9.66 -6.35 9.69
CA ILE A 82 -10.89 -6.40 10.50
C ILE A 82 -10.58 -6.06 11.96
N ASN A 83 -9.51 -6.63 12.52
CA ASN A 83 -9.09 -6.35 13.89
C ASN A 83 -8.65 -4.89 14.11
N ASN A 84 -8.42 -4.14 13.04
CA ASN A 84 -8.02 -2.74 13.07
C ASN A 84 -8.89 -1.84 12.18
N GLU A 85 -10.17 -2.19 11.97
CA GLU A 85 -11.07 -1.56 10.98
C GLU A 85 -10.97 -0.03 10.99
N LYS A 86 -11.08 0.59 12.17
CA LYS A 86 -11.04 2.06 12.32
C LYS A 86 -9.71 2.66 11.86
N LYS A 87 -8.58 2.07 12.28
CA LYS A 87 -7.24 2.56 11.91
C LYS A 87 -6.99 2.37 10.41
N PHE A 88 -7.36 1.20 9.88
CA PHE A 88 -7.25 0.92 8.44
C PHE A 88 -8.08 1.91 7.63
N THR A 89 -9.33 2.14 8.01
CA THR A 89 -10.24 3.12 7.40
C THR A 89 -9.61 4.52 7.40
N SER A 90 -9.10 4.98 8.55
CA SER A 90 -8.45 6.29 8.65
C SER A 90 -7.24 6.40 7.72
N LEU A 91 -6.37 5.38 7.67
CA LEU A 91 -5.21 5.38 6.79
C LEU A 91 -5.63 5.44 5.32
N MET A 92 -6.57 4.60 4.90
CA MET A 92 -7.07 4.59 3.52
C MET A 92 -7.66 5.95 3.12
N LEU A 93 -8.39 6.61 4.02
CA LEU A 93 -8.91 7.97 3.76
C LEU A 93 -7.80 9.02 3.66
N ILE A 94 -6.81 8.99 4.56
CA ILE A 94 -5.66 9.93 4.54
C ILE A 94 -4.88 9.83 3.23
N PHE A 95 -4.72 8.61 2.70
CA PHE A 95 -3.98 8.35 1.47
C PHE A 95 -4.85 8.35 0.20
N GLY A 96 -6.09 8.87 0.27
CA GLY A 96 -6.92 9.07 -0.92
C GLY A 96 -7.45 7.78 -1.56
N GLN A 97 -7.51 6.67 -0.81
CA GLN A 97 -7.90 5.34 -1.32
C GLN A 97 -9.39 5.04 -1.09
N LEU A 98 -10.28 6.04 -1.20
CA LEU A 98 -11.68 5.90 -0.80
C LEU A 98 -12.43 4.85 -1.64
N ASN A 99 -12.27 4.85 -2.96
CA ASN A 99 -12.96 3.89 -3.82
C ASN A 99 -12.55 2.43 -3.53
N LEU A 100 -11.26 2.18 -3.29
CA LEU A 100 -10.79 0.86 -2.88
C LEU A 100 -11.28 0.50 -1.47
N LEU A 101 -11.27 1.45 -0.54
CA LEU A 101 -11.80 1.25 0.82
C LEU A 101 -13.28 0.85 0.80
N LYS A 102 -14.10 1.44 -0.07
CA LYS A 102 -15.52 1.05 -0.23
C LYS A 102 -15.66 -0.41 -0.64
N ILE A 103 -14.87 -0.88 -1.60
CA ILE A 103 -14.87 -2.28 -2.06
C ILE A 103 -14.48 -3.21 -0.90
N ILE A 104 -13.37 -2.91 -0.22
CA ILE A 104 -12.90 -3.72 0.90
C ILE A 104 -13.92 -3.74 2.05
N ALA A 105 -14.53 -2.59 2.36
CA ALA A 105 -15.54 -2.47 3.41
C ALA A 105 -16.78 -3.32 3.12
N GLN A 106 -17.20 -3.41 1.85
CA GLN A 106 -18.29 -4.29 1.44
C GLN A 106 -17.89 -5.77 1.54
N GLU A 107 -16.74 -6.15 0.99
CA GLU A 107 -16.29 -7.54 0.98
C GLU A 107 -16.02 -8.10 2.38
N LEU A 108 -15.49 -7.27 3.29
CA LEU A 108 -15.16 -7.67 4.66
C LEU A 108 -16.26 -7.36 5.68
N GLY A 109 -17.38 -6.76 5.25
CA GLY A 109 -18.52 -6.48 6.11
C GLY A 109 -18.24 -5.47 7.23
N PHE A 110 -17.52 -4.38 6.91
CA PHE A 110 -17.21 -3.32 7.88
C PHE A 110 -18.49 -2.73 8.49
N LYS A 111 -18.41 -2.39 9.78
CA LYS A 111 -19.53 -1.72 10.48
C LYS A 111 -19.81 -0.34 9.90
N SER A 112 -18.76 0.31 9.40
CA SER A 112 -18.80 1.65 8.81
C SER A 112 -19.20 1.69 7.33
N LYS A 113 -19.51 0.54 6.70
CA LYS A 113 -19.71 0.43 5.25
C LYS A 113 -20.75 1.42 4.70
N ASP A 114 -21.90 1.59 5.36
CA ASP A 114 -22.99 2.41 4.83
C ASP A 114 -22.60 3.90 4.82
N THR A 115 -21.89 4.33 5.87
CA THR A 115 -21.30 5.67 5.93
C THR A 115 -20.26 5.86 4.84
N LEU A 116 -19.35 4.90 4.66
CA LEU A 116 -18.28 4.97 3.67
C LEU A 116 -18.83 5.06 2.24
N LEU A 117 -19.87 4.29 1.93
CA LEU A 117 -20.49 4.27 0.59
C LEU A 117 -21.10 5.62 0.21
N GLY A 118 -21.64 6.35 1.18
CA GLY A 118 -22.18 7.70 0.98
C GLY A 118 -21.13 8.80 0.78
N LEU A 119 -19.85 8.53 1.03
CA LEU A 119 -18.78 9.51 0.80
C LEU A 119 -18.47 9.63 -0.68
N ASN A 120 -18.26 10.86 -1.16
CA ASN A 120 -17.79 11.10 -2.52
C ASN A 120 -16.28 11.27 -2.52
N ASP A 121 -15.62 10.63 -3.48
CA ASP A 121 -14.19 10.82 -3.66
C ASP A 121 -13.95 12.19 -4.29
N ARG A 122 -13.19 13.02 -3.58
CA ARG A 122 -12.76 14.35 -4.04
C ARG A 122 -11.23 14.43 -4.13
N TYR A 123 -10.55 13.29 -4.02
CA TYR A 123 -9.12 13.22 -4.19
C TYR A 123 -8.82 13.26 -5.70
N PHE A 124 -8.55 14.46 -6.21
CA PHE A 124 -8.21 14.68 -7.61
C PHE A 124 -6.71 14.43 -7.83
N TYR A 125 -6.37 13.72 -8.91
CA TYR A 125 -5.02 13.62 -9.46
C TYR A 125 -4.81 14.65 -10.58
#